data_AF-A0A919M3P4-F1
#
_entry.id   AF-A0A919M3P4-F1
#
_cell.length_a   1.000
_cell.length_b   1.000
_cell.length_c   1.000
_cell.angle_alpha   90.00
_cell.angle_beta   90.00
_cell.angle_gamma   90.00
#
_symmetry.space_group_name_H-M   'P 1'
#
loop_
_entity.id
_entity.type
_entity.pdbx_description
1 polymer ?
#
loop_
_entity_poly.entity_id
_entity_poly.type
_entity_poly.pdbx_seq_one_letter_code
_entity_poly.pdbx_strand_id
1 'polypeptide(L)' 'MTLSNALLVHLSQLPWPGNVRQLQSVLKVMLALADEGDTLTPDALPEAYRAAPAPLPRGDCRPMMSS' A
#
# COMPACT_ATOMS: atom_id res chain seq x y z
N MET A 1 -14.47 2.19 12.76
CA MET A 1 -13.75 2.55 11.53
C MET A 1 -14.71 2.59 10.36
N THR A 2 -14.65 3.61 9.52
CA THR A 2 -15.37 3.66 8.24
C THR A 2 -14.37 3.89 7.10
N LEU A 3 -14.65 3.30 5.94
CA LEU A 3 -13.83 3.50 4.73
C LEU A 3 -14.53 4.55 3.86
N SER A 4 -13.82 5.61 3.51
CA SER A 4 -14.35 6.60 2.56
C SER A 4 -14.43 6.00 1.15
N ASN A 5 -15.48 6.32 0.40
CA ASN A 5 -15.59 5.86 -0.99
C ASN A 5 -14.41 6.33 -1.86
N ALA A 6 -13.90 7.55 -1.61
CA ALA A 6 -12.72 8.09 -2.27
C ALA A 6 -11.47 7.21 -2.06
N LEU A 7 -11.30 6.63 -0.86
CA LEU A 7 -10.20 5.71 -0.57
C LEU A 7 -10.33 4.43 -1.40
N LEU A 8 -11.53 3.83 -1.48
CA LEU A 8 -11.77 2.63 -2.27
C LEU A 8 -11.48 2.85 -3.75
N VAL A 9 -11.95 3.97 -4.31
CA VAL A 9 -11.65 4.35 -5.69
C VAL A 9 -10.14 4.53 -5.89
N HIS A 10 -9.45 5.23 -4.99
CA HIS A 10 -8.02 5.44 -5.09
C HIS A 10 -7.23 4.13 -5.03
N LEU A 11 -7.58 3.23 -4.10
CA LEU A 11 -6.99 1.90 -4.00
C LEU A 11 -7.20 1.07 -5.28
N SER A 12 -8.36 1.18 -5.93
CA SER A 12 -8.64 0.44 -7.18
C SER A 12 -7.80 0.92 -8.37
N GLN A 13 -7.32 2.17 -8.34
CA GLN A 13 -6.55 2.77 -9.42
C GLN A 13 -5.04 2.53 -9.30
N LEU A 14 -4.55 2.14 -8.12
CA LEU A 14 -3.13 1.90 -7.91
C LEU A 14 -2.70 0.60 -8.60
N PRO A 15 -1.60 0.62 -9.38
CA PRO A 15 -1.07 -0.58 -10.02
C PRO A 15 -0.33 -1.41 -8.97
N TRP A 16 -1.05 -2.26 -8.23
CA TRP A 16 -0.49 -3.10 -7.17
C TRP A 16 0.56 -4.09 -7.71
N PRO A 17 1.88 -3.85 -7.53
CA PRO A 17 2.90 -4.76 -8.06
C PRO A 17 2.81 -6.19 -7.48
N GLY A 18 2.24 -6.33 -6.27
CA GLY A 18 2.06 -7.61 -5.57
C GLY A 18 0.63 -8.18 -5.57
N ASN A 19 -0.27 -7.70 -6.44
CA ASN A 19 -1.70 -8.09 -6.47
C ASN A 19 -2.43 -7.81 -5.13
N VAL A 20 -3.46 -8.61 -4.83
CA VAL A 20 -4.36 -8.49 -3.66
C VAL A 20 -3.63 -8.68 -2.32
N ARG A 21 -2.48 -9.37 -2.29
CA ARG A 21 -1.71 -9.55 -1.04
C ARG A 21 -1.16 -8.22 -0.54
N GLN A 22 -0.69 -7.38 -1.45
CA GLN A 22 -0.17 -6.06 -1.10
C GLN A 22 -1.28 -5.13 -0.64
N LEU A 23 -2.44 -5.14 -1.34
CA LEU A 23 -3.64 -4.42 -0.90
C LEU A 23 -4.04 -4.83 0.53
N GLN A 24 -4.07 -6.14 0.81
CA GLN A 24 -4.38 -6.64 2.15
C GLN A 24 -3.36 -6.19 3.20
N SER A 25 -2.06 -6.16 2.88
CA SER A 25 -1.04 -5.66 3.81
C SER A 25 -1.22 -4.17 4.11
N VAL A 26 -1.47 -3.34 3.09
CA VAL A 26 -1.74 -1.91 3.28
C VAL A 26 -2.99 -1.71 4.13
N LEU A 27 -4.07 -2.42 3.82
CA LEU A 27 -5.31 -2.34 4.58
C LEU A 27 -5.10 -2.75 6.05
N LYS A 28 -4.35 -3.83 6.32
CA LYS A 28 -4.01 -4.25 7.69
C LYS A 28 -3.23 -3.19 8.45
N VAL A 29 -2.25 -2.56 7.80
CA VAL A 29 -1.47 -1.48 8.42
C VAL A 29 -2.37 -0.29 8.75
N MET A 30 -3.18 0.17 7.78
CA MET A 30 -4.13 1.27 8.00
C MET A 30 -5.13 0.94 9.12
N LEU A 31 -5.68 -0.28 9.15
CA LEU A 31 -6.60 -0.73 10.19
C LEU A 31 -5.94 -0.85 11.57
N ALA A 32 -4.66 -1.21 11.62
CA ALA A 32 -3.90 -1.30 12.88
C ALA A 32 -3.54 0.09 13.45
N LEU A 33 -3.45 1.11 12.59
CA LEU A 33 -3.15 2.50 12.96
C LEU A 33 -4.41 3.33 13.21
N ALA A 34 -5.57 2.92 12.69
CA ALA A 34 -6.82 3.63 12.87
C ALA A 34 -7.39 3.41 14.27
N ASP A 35 -8.01 4.45 14.83
CA ASP A 35 -8.67 4.43 16.15
C ASP A 35 -10.20 4.28 16.02
N GLU A 36 -10.86 3.72 17.03
CA GLU A 36 -12.26 3.30 16.94
C GLU A 36 -13.21 4.47 16.68
N GLY A 37 -13.63 4.60 15.42
CA GLY A 37 -14.49 5.71 14.96
C GLY A 37 -13.83 6.58 13.90
N ASP A 38 -12.55 6.33 13.61
CA ASP A 38 -11.81 7.02 12.57
C ASP A 38 -12.32 6.67 11.15
N THR A 39 -12.21 7.67 10.27
CA THR A 39 -12.56 7.55 8.86
C THR A 39 -11.29 7.50 8.03
N LEU A 40 -10.99 6.34 7.47
CA LEU A 40 -9.84 6.16 6.61
C LEU A 40 -10.07 6.87 5.28
N THR A 41 -9.20 7.84 5.00
CA THR A 41 -9.14 8.63 3.75
C THR A 41 -7.89 8.27 2.96
N PRO A 42 -7.78 8.62 1.67
CA PRO A 42 -6.55 8.40 0.89
C PRO A 42 -5.31 9.08 1.51
N ASP A 43 -5.48 10.06 2.39
CA ASP A 43 -4.34 10.64 3.13
C ASP A 43 -3.79 9.70 4.22
N ALA A 44 -4.60 8.76 4.73
CA ALA A 44 -4.12 7.74 5.67
C ALA A 44 -3.27 6.65 5.00
N LEU A 45 -3.12 6.69 3.66
CA LEU A 45 -2.29 5.72 2.94
C LEU A 45 -0.81 5.89 3.32
N PRO A 46 -0.01 4.83 3.24
CA PRO A 46 1.44 4.95 3.34
C PRO A 46 1.96 5.87 2.23
N GLU A 47 2.99 6.66 2.51
CA GLU A 47 3.57 7.64 1.56
C GLU A 47 3.93 7.01 0.20
N ALA A 48 4.38 5.76 0.21
CA ALA A 48 4.68 4.96 -0.98
C ALA A 48 3.51 4.80 -1.98
N TYR A 49 2.27 5.00 -1.52
CA TYR A 49 1.05 4.96 -2.35
C TYR A 49 0.36 6.32 -2.47
N ARG A 50 0.77 7.31 -1.67
CA ARG A 50 0.29 8.71 -1.81
C ARG A 50 1.00 9.42 -2.95
N ALA A 51 2.30 9.18 -3.13
CA ALA A 51 3.05 9.66 -4.27
C ALA A 51 3.05 8.59 -5.37
N ALA A 52 3.06 9.00 -6.65
CA ALA A 52 3.24 8.09 -7.78
C ALA A 52 4.41 7.15 -7.48
N PRO A 53 4.24 5.83 -7.64
CA PRO A 53 5.21 4.87 -7.13
C PRO A 53 6.56 5.15 -7.78
N ALA A 54 7.50 5.67 -6.98
CA ALA A 54 8.90 5.49 -7.30
C ALA A 54 9.10 3.99 -7.47
N PRO A 55 9.70 3.52 -8.58
CA PRO A 55 9.84 2.11 -8.84
C PRO A 55 10.51 1.49 -7.61
N LEU A 56 9.78 0.60 -6.93
CA LEU A 56 10.30 -0.16 -5.81
C LEU A 56 11.64 -0.75 -6.28
N PRO A 57 12.75 -0.52 -5.56
CA PRO A 57 13.98 -1.24 -5.88
C PRO A 57 13.62 -2.72 -5.75
N ARG A 58 13.55 -3.41 -6.88
CA ARG A 58 13.43 -4.87 -6.90
C ARG A 58 14.64 -5.34 -6.11
N GLY A 59 14.38 -5.86 -4.92
CA GLY A 59 15.42 -6.35 -4.03
C GLY A 59 16.35 -7.25 -4.84
N ASP A 60 17.59 -6.78 -4.93
CA ASP A 60 18.80 -7.57 -5.06
C ASP A 60 18.69 -8.76 -6.01
N CYS A 61 19.05 -8.53 -7.29
CA CYS A 61 19.70 -9.59 -8.07
C CYS A 61 21.01 -9.90 -7.34
N ARG A 62 20.93 -10.76 -6.32
CA ARG A 62 22.09 -11.30 -5.63
C ARG A 62 23.02 -11.87 -6.70
N PRO A 63 24.21 -11.29 -6.94
CA PRO A 63 25.13 -11.88 -7.88
C PRO A 63 25.57 -13.20 -7.26
N MET A 64 25.11 -14.31 -7.84
CA MET A 64 25.76 -15.59 -7.61
C MET A 64 27.16 -15.46 -8.25
N MET A 65 28.15 -15.09 -7.46
CA MET A 65 29.55 -15.29 -7.80
C MET A 65 30.01 -16.46 -6.96
N SER A 66 29.84 -17.66 -7.50
CA SER A 66 30.66 -18.80 -7.17
C SER A 66 31.16 -19.36 -8.49
N SER A 67 32.42 -19.04 -8.81
CA SER A 67 33.28 -19.89 -9.60
C SER A 67 34.74 -19.59 -9.29
#